data_AF-A0A9P7I1W2-F1
#
_entry.id   AF-A0A9P7I1W2-F1
#
_cell.length_a   1.000
_cell.length_b   1.000
_cell.length_c   1.000
_cell.angle_alpha   90.00
_cell.angle_beta   90.00
_cell.angle_gamma   90.00
#
_symmetry.space_group_name_H-M   'P 1'
#
loop_
_entity.id
_entity.type
_entity.pdbx_description
1 polymer ?
#
loop_
_entity_poly.entity_id
_entity_poly.type
_entity_poly.pdbx_seq_one_letter_code
_entity_poly.pdbx_strand_id
1 'polypeptide(L)'
;MATQSAQSKALVDLLKTGKYSDLTISCGKDQYRVHKAIICPRSNFFEAACSGEFKEAQTGEIDLPDDDPVAVRMMIEYLYHDTYTPPPRDSAVDTAPSAVDNNEEKDKRKRELCDATVAENKRTKRLDALPEVSTARSSQPVGPGFGAASTPPPPPPAASREPRRGSSQGQEGVVAFGRSNSTSVQNGFQASLNQSSTTPHPNPFASPAPAPTPTPPSRPSAPQRPVTPANLHLHAKVYALGEKYSIEPLKGLALSKFESEARLSGQKDDFLAAIREAYTSTIETDRPLRDAVVVFLRKHKFLLKKNYMKAVLKETALGFDLLMELASE
;
A
#
# COMPACT_ATOMS: atom_id res chain seq x y z
N MET A 1 0.80 -25.02 -13.42
CA MET A 1 -0.18 -24.87 -12.31
C MET A 1 0.55 -25.32 -11.05
N ALA A 2 0.49 -24.54 -9.96
CA ALA A 2 1.09 -24.95 -8.70
C ALA A 2 0.15 -25.93 -7.96
N THR A 3 0.68 -27.03 -7.44
CA THR A 3 -0.03 -27.90 -6.50
C THR A 3 -0.23 -27.16 -5.19
N GLN A 4 -1.46 -26.73 -4.91
CA GLN A 4 -1.82 -26.12 -3.64
C GLN A 4 -1.60 -27.14 -2.52
N SER A 5 -0.78 -26.80 -1.52
CA SER A 5 -0.47 -27.69 -0.38
C SER A 5 -1.76 -28.13 0.31
N ALA A 6 -1.79 -29.37 0.80
CA ALA A 6 -2.91 -29.88 1.60
C ALA A 6 -3.17 -29.01 2.85
N GLN A 7 -2.12 -28.38 3.40
CA GLN A 7 -2.22 -27.40 4.48
C GLN A 7 -2.92 -26.11 4.01
N SER A 8 -2.54 -25.58 2.84
CA SER A 8 -3.18 -24.40 2.25
C SER A 8 -4.67 -24.66 1.96
N LYS A 9 -5.03 -25.85 1.47
CA LYS A 9 -6.44 -26.23 1.32
C LYS A 9 -7.16 -26.28 2.67
N ALA A 10 -6.56 -26.86 3.70
CA ALA A 10 -7.16 -26.92 5.03
C ALA A 10 -7.42 -25.51 5.62
N LEU A 11 -6.50 -24.56 5.44
CA LEU A 11 -6.68 -23.16 5.85
C LEU A 11 -7.81 -22.47 5.06
N VAL A 12 -7.88 -22.68 3.75
CA VAL A 12 -8.99 -22.22 2.90
C VAL A 12 -10.34 -22.76 3.38
N ASP A 13 -10.41 -24.04 3.71
CA ASP A 13 -11.66 -24.70 4.16
C ASP A 13 -12.04 -24.28 5.60
N LEU A 14 -11.06 -23.96 6.47
CA LEU A 14 -11.30 -23.39 7.81
C LEU A 14 -11.92 -21.99 7.73
N LEU A 15 -11.33 -21.05 6.97
CA LEU A 15 -11.88 -19.69 6.81
C LEU A 15 -13.28 -19.72 6.19
N LYS A 16 -13.52 -20.58 5.19
CA LYS A 16 -14.83 -20.69 4.52
C LYS A 16 -15.93 -21.28 5.40
N THR A 17 -15.58 -22.13 6.38
CA THR A 17 -16.59 -22.86 7.18
C THR A 17 -16.73 -22.36 8.61
N GLY A 18 -15.77 -21.60 9.14
CA GLY A 18 -15.77 -21.16 10.53
C GLY A 18 -15.75 -22.33 11.55
N LYS A 19 -15.37 -23.54 11.11
CA LYS A 19 -15.29 -24.72 11.98
C LYS A 19 -14.12 -24.56 12.94
N TYR A 20 -14.42 -24.65 14.24
CA TYR A 20 -13.48 -24.42 15.35
C TYR A 20 -13.08 -22.95 15.56
N SER A 21 -13.82 -21.99 14.98
CA SER A 21 -13.61 -20.55 15.21
C SER A 21 -13.80 -20.16 16.67
N ASP A 22 -12.82 -19.49 17.25
CA ASP A 22 -12.79 -18.95 18.63
C ASP A 22 -12.69 -17.41 18.67
N LEU A 23 -12.82 -16.76 17.51
CA LEU A 23 -12.87 -15.31 17.32
C LEU A 23 -13.83 -14.96 16.16
N THR A 24 -14.60 -13.90 16.31
CA THR A 24 -15.38 -13.25 15.26
C THR A 24 -14.84 -11.84 15.04
N ILE A 25 -14.53 -11.49 13.79
CA ILE A 25 -14.20 -10.12 13.39
C ILE A 25 -15.38 -9.56 12.58
N SER A 26 -15.93 -8.42 12.97
CA SER A 26 -16.95 -7.69 12.21
C SER A 26 -16.39 -6.44 11.56
N CYS A 27 -16.94 -6.07 10.40
CA CYS A 27 -16.65 -4.81 9.71
C CYS A 27 -17.89 -4.35 8.95
N GLY A 28 -18.62 -3.39 9.50
CA GLY A 28 -19.87 -2.87 8.94
C GLY A 28 -20.99 -3.90 8.87
N LYS A 29 -21.12 -4.59 7.74
CA LYS A 29 -22.11 -5.67 7.51
C LYS A 29 -21.49 -7.06 7.44
N ASP A 30 -20.18 -7.15 7.26
CA ASP A 30 -19.50 -8.43 7.09
C ASP A 30 -19.04 -8.96 8.45
N GLN A 31 -19.14 -10.29 8.63
CA GLN A 31 -18.68 -10.99 9.83
C GLN A 31 -17.85 -12.21 9.43
N TYR A 32 -16.68 -12.35 10.06
CA TYR A 32 -15.68 -13.36 9.74
C TYR A 32 -15.42 -14.23 10.96
N ARG A 33 -15.86 -15.49 10.90
CA ARG A 33 -15.56 -16.52 11.90
C ARG A 33 -14.13 -17.02 11.70
N VAL A 34 -13.22 -16.61 12.57
CA VAL A 34 -11.78 -16.82 12.45
C VAL A 34 -11.19 -17.52 13.67
N HIS A 35 -9.88 -17.79 13.63
CA HIS A 35 -9.17 -18.60 14.61
C HIS A 35 -8.02 -17.79 15.22
N LYS A 36 -8.01 -17.58 16.55
CA LYS A 36 -6.94 -16.86 17.27
C LYS A 36 -5.57 -17.50 16.99
N ALA A 37 -5.51 -18.83 16.95
CA ALA A 37 -4.32 -19.61 16.61
C ALA A 37 -3.76 -19.40 15.18
N ILE A 38 -4.51 -18.74 14.27
CA ILE A 38 -4.04 -18.37 12.92
C ILE A 38 -3.80 -16.86 12.82
N ILE A 39 -4.72 -16.06 13.38
CA ILE A 39 -4.71 -14.60 13.27
C ILE A 39 -3.65 -13.96 14.18
N CYS A 40 -3.60 -14.35 15.46
CA CYS A 40 -2.74 -13.70 16.47
C CYS A 40 -1.24 -13.87 16.17
N PRO A 41 -0.71 -15.07 15.84
CA PRO A 41 0.72 -15.24 15.49
C PRO A 41 1.16 -14.54 14.20
N ARG A 42 0.25 -13.83 13.53
CA ARG A 42 0.47 -13.11 12.26
C ARG A 42 0.15 -11.61 12.37
N SER A 43 -0.23 -11.12 13.54
CA SER A 43 -0.58 -9.71 13.79
C SER A 43 -0.41 -9.38 15.27
N ASN A 44 0.56 -8.52 15.59
CA ASN A 44 0.82 -8.09 16.96
C ASN A 44 -0.40 -7.36 17.57
N PHE A 45 -1.23 -6.70 16.73
CA PHE A 45 -2.49 -6.10 17.16
C PHE A 45 -3.49 -7.16 17.61
N PHE A 46 -3.75 -8.18 16.80
CA PHE A 46 -4.73 -9.21 17.15
C PHE A 46 -4.23 -10.14 18.25
N GLU A 47 -2.91 -10.34 18.38
CA GLU A 47 -2.30 -10.95 19.57
C GLU A 47 -2.60 -10.14 20.83
N ALA A 48 -2.25 -8.85 20.84
CA ALA A 48 -2.51 -7.97 21.98
C ALA A 48 -3.99 -7.95 22.37
N ALA A 49 -4.89 -7.72 21.41
CA ALA A 49 -6.34 -7.66 21.64
C ALA A 49 -6.95 -8.97 22.14
N CYS A 50 -6.45 -10.13 21.67
CA CYS A 50 -6.93 -11.44 22.12
C CYS A 50 -6.25 -11.94 23.40
N SER A 51 -5.35 -11.15 24.00
CA SER A 51 -4.58 -11.51 25.19
C SER A 51 -4.98 -10.70 26.43
N GLY A 52 -4.59 -11.16 27.61
CA GLY A 52 -4.79 -10.42 28.86
C GLY A 52 -6.26 -10.22 29.24
N GLU A 53 -6.59 -9.03 29.76
CA GLU A 53 -7.89 -8.72 30.37
C GLU A 53 -8.84 -7.93 29.45
N PHE A 54 -8.44 -7.68 28.19
CA PHE A 54 -9.27 -6.98 27.19
C PHE A 54 -10.61 -7.70 26.95
N LYS A 55 -11.64 -6.96 26.53
CA LYS A 55 -12.99 -7.54 26.33
C LYS A 55 -12.96 -8.58 25.22
N GLU A 56 -12.23 -8.27 24.16
CA GLU A 56 -11.99 -9.01 22.94
C GLU A 56 -11.38 -10.40 23.23
N ALA A 57 -10.51 -10.48 24.24
CA ALA A 57 -9.97 -11.74 24.75
C ALA A 57 -11.07 -12.64 25.35
N GLN A 58 -12.03 -12.04 26.09
CA GLN A 58 -13.10 -12.71 26.83
C GLN A 58 -14.33 -13.04 25.96
N THR A 59 -14.76 -12.11 25.10
CA THR A 59 -15.93 -12.28 24.20
C THR A 59 -15.59 -13.13 22.99
N GLY A 60 -14.36 -13.04 22.48
CA GLY A 60 -14.03 -13.54 21.14
C GLY A 60 -14.69 -12.74 20.03
N GLU A 61 -14.92 -11.44 20.24
CA GLU A 61 -15.50 -10.51 19.26
C GLU A 61 -14.62 -9.26 19.13
N ILE A 62 -14.31 -8.85 17.90
CA ILE A 62 -13.61 -7.61 17.55
C ILE A 62 -14.38 -6.91 16.44
N ASP A 63 -14.76 -5.65 16.64
CA ASP A 63 -15.43 -4.83 15.61
C ASP A 63 -14.47 -3.78 15.02
N LEU A 64 -14.53 -3.63 13.70
CA LEU A 64 -13.66 -2.76 12.90
C LEU A 64 -14.53 -1.73 12.13
N PRO A 65 -15.17 -0.76 12.80
CA PRO A 65 -16.18 0.12 12.20
C PRO A 65 -15.59 1.23 11.33
N ASP A 66 -14.33 1.63 11.58
CA ASP A 66 -13.63 2.72 10.87
C ASP A 66 -12.90 2.24 9.60
N ASP A 67 -12.97 0.95 9.28
CA ASP A 67 -12.21 0.30 8.21
C ASP A 67 -13.06 -0.05 6.99
N ASP A 68 -12.41 -0.20 5.84
CA ASP A 68 -13.06 -0.59 4.59
C ASP A 68 -13.32 -2.11 4.58
N PRO A 69 -14.58 -2.59 4.47
CA PRO A 69 -14.90 -4.02 4.53
C PRO A 69 -14.21 -4.87 3.46
N VAL A 70 -13.96 -4.30 2.27
CA VAL A 70 -13.26 -5.00 1.19
C VAL A 70 -11.78 -5.13 1.51
N ALA A 71 -11.16 -4.09 2.06
CA ALA A 71 -9.78 -4.15 2.54
C ALA A 71 -9.63 -5.10 3.74
N VAL A 72 -10.56 -5.10 4.70
CA VAL A 72 -10.58 -6.03 5.84
C VAL A 72 -10.74 -7.47 5.35
N ARG A 73 -11.63 -7.74 4.38
CA ARG A 73 -11.75 -9.05 3.73
C ARG A 73 -10.41 -9.49 3.13
N MET A 74 -9.74 -8.60 2.38
CA MET A 74 -8.46 -8.89 1.74
C MET A 74 -7.34 -9.12 2.77
N MET A 75 -7.32 -8.40 3.90
CA MET A 75 -6.44 -8.70 5.02
C MET A 75 -6.70 -10.09 5.62
N ILE A 76 -7.97 -10.45 5.85
CA ILE A 76 -8.32 -11.76 6.42
C ILE A 76 -7.99 -12.90 5.43
N GLU A 77 -8.24 -12.73 4.13
CA GLU A 77 -7.78 -13.68 3.10
C GLU A 77 -6.26 -13.89 3.15
N TYR A 78 -5.46 -12.82 3.31
CA TYR A 78 -4.01 -12.94 3.43
C TYR A 78 -3.58 -13.75 4.66
N LEU A 79 -4.22 -13.53 5.81
CA LEU A 79 -3.85 -14.18 7.07
C LEU A 79 -4.03 -15.72 7.05
N TYR A 80 -4.87 -16.25 6.14
CA TYR A 80 -5.02 -17.70 5.92
C TYR A 80 -4.25 -18.27 4.73
N HIS A 81 -3.90 -17.45 3.72
CA HIS A 81 -3.44 -17.96 2.43
C HIS A 81 -2.09 -17.38 1.96
N ASP A 82 -1.48 -16.46 2.71
CA ASP A 82 -0.30 -15.66 2.32
C ASP A 82 -0.51 -14.80 1.06
N THR A 83 -1.75 -14.73 0.56
CA THR A 83 -2.17 -13.86 -0.55
C THR A 83 -3.67 -13.59 -0.48
N TYR A 84 -4.06 -12.42 -0.98
CA TYR A 84 -5.44 -11.99 -1.15
C TYR A 84 -5.73 -11.71 -2.63
N THR A 85 -7.00 -11.71 -3.03
CA THR A 85 -7.40 -11.27 -4.39
C THR A 85 -8.42 -10.14 -4.29
N PRO A 86 -8.20 -8.97 -4.92
CA PRO A 86 -9.26 -7.96 -5.03
C PRO A 86 -10.53 -8.57 -5.65
N PRO A 87 -11.74 -8.21 -5.19
CA PRO A 87 -12.96 -8.68 -5.80
C PRO A 87 -13.03 -8.22 -7.27
N PRO A 88 -13.67 -8.99 -8.16
CA PRO A 88 -14.07 -8.48 -9.47
C PRO A 88 -14.87 -7.18 -9.30
N ARG A 89 -14.65 -6.20 -10.18
CA ARG A 89 -15.55 -5.05 -10.28
C ARG A 89 -16.78 -5.48 -11.05
N ASP A 90 -17.79 -5.96 -10.31
CA ASP A 90 -19.09 -6.27 -10.88
C ASP A 90 -19.63 -5.03 -11.59
N SER A 91 -19.88 -5.18 -12.89
CA SER A 91 -20.34 -4.10 -13.74
C SER A 91 -21.83 -3.90 -13.50
N ALA A 92 -22.17 -2.78 -12.86
CA ALA A 92 -23.44 -2.46 -12.19
C ALA A 92 -23.59 -3.05 -10.77
N VAL A 93 -23.12 -2.28 -9.79
CA VAL A 93 -23.87 -2.08 -8.54
C VAL A 93 -24.69 -0.80 -8.73
N ASP A 94 -25.96 -0.82 -8.32
CA ASP A 94 -26.95 0.20 -8.72
C ASP A 94 -26.63 1.60 -8.19
N THR A 95 -26.62 2.59 -9.10
CA THR A 95 -26.60 4.01 -8.72
C THR A 95 -28.02 4.48 -8.46
N ALA A 96 -28.52 4.22 -7.25
CA ALA A 96 -29.78 4.77 -6.75
C ALA A 96 -29.51 5.93 -5.77
N PRO A 97 -29.49 7.20 -6.23
CA PRO A 97 -29.25 8.35 -5.36
C PRO A 97 -30.52 8.72 -4.57
N SER A 98 -30.78 8.02 -3.47
CA SER A 98 -31.91 8.31 -2.58
C SER A 98 -31.54 9.33 -1.49
N ALA A 99 -32.22 10.48 -1.54
CA ALA A 99 -32.25 11.53 -0.51
C ALA A 99 -30.92 12.19 -0.13
N VAL A 100 -30.80 13.47 -0.50
CA VAL A 100 -30.03 14.44 0.27
C VAL A 100 -30.63 14.58 1.67
N ASP A 101 -29.80 14.63 2.70
CA ASP A 101 -30.13 15.30 3.96
C ASP A 101 -28.89 16.04 4.48
N ASN A 102 -29.09 17.20 5.10
CA ASN A 102 -28.04 18.20 5.33
C ASN A 102 -27.57 18.15 6.79
N ASN A 103 -26.29 17.82 7.01
CA ASN A 103 -25.72 17.76 8.38
C ASN A 103 -24.33 18.43 8.49
N GLU A 104 -24.14 19.53 7.76
CA GLU A 104 -22.88 20.30 7.71
C GLU A 104 -22.69 21.22 8.95
N GLU A 105 -23.72 21.36 9.80
CA GLU A 105 -23.72 22.20 11.01
C GLU A 105 -22.88 21.61 12.16
N LYS A 106 -22.70 20.28 12.21
CA LYS A 106 -22.23 19.58 13.42
C LYS A 106 -20.71 19.60 13.62
N ASP A 107 -19.92 19.65 12.55
CA ASP A 107 -18.45 19.56 12.64
C ASP A 107 -17.76 20.92 12.88
N LYS A 108 -18.41 22.03 12.50
CA LYS A 108 -17.88 23.39 12.73
C LYS A 108 -17.64 23.66 14.23
N ARG A 109 -18.60 23.27 15.07
CA ARG A 109 -18.54 23.47 16.54
C ARG A 109 -17.45 22.64 17.24
N LYS A 110 -16.88 21.62 16.57
CA LYS A 110 -15.78 20.82 17.12
C LYS A 110 -14.41 21.48 16.94
N ARG A 111 -14.26 22.37 15.95
CA ARG A 111 -13.00 23.07 15.63
C ARG A 111 -12.84 24.39 16.41
N GLU A 112 -13.94 25.08 16.68
CA GLU A 112 -13.91 26.33 17.47
C GLU A 112 -13.56 26.13 18.97
N LEU A 113 -13.57 24.88 19.47
CA LEU A 113 -13.24 24.56 20.86
C LEU A 113 -11.74 24.28 21.11
N CYS A 114 -10.96 23.88 20.11
CA CYS A 114 -9.52 23.64 20.29
C CYS A 114 -8.70 24.93 20.22
N ASP A 115 -8.97 25.80 19.24
CA ASP A 115 -8.16 27.01 18.99
C ASP A 115 -8.23 28.04 20.13
N ALA A 116 -9.33 28.05 20.89
CA ALA A 116 -9.52 28.93 22.05
C ALA A 116 -8.50 28.70 23.18
N THR A 117 -7.91 27.49 23.29
CA THR A 117 -7.04 27.10 24.42
C THR A 117 -5.57 27.42 24.24
N VAL A 118 -5.14 27.86 23.04
CA VAL A 118 -3.73 28.11 22.72
C VAL A 118 -3.33 29.60 22.87
N ALA A 119 -4.31 30.52 22.91
CA ALA A 119 -4.06 31.96 22.87
C ALA A 119 -3.65 32.61 24.20
N GLU A 120 -4.17 32.14 25.35
CA GLU A 120 -4.00 32.85 26.64
C GLU A 120 -2.61 32.71 27.27
N ASN A 121 -1.92 31.58 27.06
CA ASN A 121 -0.64 31.25 27.71
C ASN A 121 0.58 32.07 27.19
N LYS A 122 0.37 33.21 26.53
CA LYS A 122 1.44 34.03 25.92
C LYS A 122 1.41 35.52 26.27
N ARG A 123 0.67 35.95 27.32
CA ARG A 123 0.53 37.39 27.68
C ARG A 123 0.88 37.77 29.14
N THR A 124 1.79 37.07 29.79
CA THR A 124 2.22 37.36 31.18
C THR A 124 3.75 37.38 31.39
N LYS A 125 4.46 38.24 30.64
CA LYS A 125 5.83 38.71 30.96
C LYS A 125 6.19 39.95 30.12
N ARG A 126 6.80 40.97 30.75
CA ARG A 126 6.82 42.42 30.36
C ARG A 126 5.48 43.11 30.70
N LEU A 127 5.43 44.26 31.38
CA LEU A 127 6.41 45.07 32.14
C LEU A 127 5.99 45.03 33.64
N ASP A 128 6.62 45.63 34.67
CA ASP A 128 7.39 46.88 34.84
C ASP A 128 8.55 46.71 35.85
N ALA A 129 9.33 47.77 36.13
CA ALA A 129 10.39 47.78 37.14
C ALA A 129 10.63 49.15 37.82
N LEU A 130 11.03 49.10 39.10
CA LEU A 130 11.56 50.18 39.97
C LEU A 130 10.57 51.29 40.46
N PRO A 131 10.85 51.98 41.59
CA PRO A 131 11.86 51.76 42.65
C PRO A 131 11.25 51.58 44.08
N GLU A 132 12.11 51.53 45.12
CA GLU A 132 11.80 51.22 46.53
C GLU A 132 11.32 52.40 47.39
N VAL A 133 10.74 52.10 48.58
CA VAL A 133 11.22 52.63 49.90
C VAL A 133 10.65 51.81 51.09
N SER A 134 11.37 51.80 52.21
CA SER A 134 11.23 50.94 53.40
C SER A 134 10.02 51.19 54.33
N THR A 135 9.65 50.19 55.15
CA THR A 135 9.67 50.23 56.65
C THR A 135 9.25 48.87 57.29
N ALA A 136 9.71 48.60 58.53
CA ALA A 136 9.55 47.36 59.31
C ALA A 136 8.07 46.99 59.70
N ARG A 137 7.71 45.81 60.26
CA ARG A 137 8.12 45.33 61.61
C ARG A 137 7.59 43.93 62.03
N SER A 138 8.51 43.06 62.48
CA SER A 138 8.42 42.05 63.58
C SER A 138 7.57 40.75 63.52
N SER A 139 8.13 39.72 64.19
CA SER A 139 7.51 38.59 64.92
C SER A 139 7.31 37.21 64.25
N GLN A 140 7.99 36.20 64.83
CA GLN A 140 7.75 34.74 64.76
C GLN A 140 6.96 34.27 66.02
N PRO A 141 6.74 32.97 66.34
CA PRO A 141 6.84 31.68 65.59
C PRO A 141 5.42 31.07 65.42
N VAL A 142 5.05 29.77 65.29
CA VAL A 142 5.60 28.38 65.40
C VAL A 142 4.90 27.58 64.24
N GLY A 143 5.26 26.42 63.67
CA GLY A 143 5.93 25.15 64.06
C GLY A 143 4.89 24.06 64.45
N PRO A 144 5.14 22.74 64.30
CA PRO A 144 5.98 22.01 63.34
C PRO A 144 5.29 20.75 62.70
N GLY A 145 5.96 20.06 61.77
CA GLY A 145 5.85 18.59 61.66
C GLY A 145 5.63 17.94 60.27
N PHE A 146 6.47 16.94 59.95
CA PHE A 146 6.33 15.88 58.93
C PHE A 146 6.24 16.33 57.44
N GLY A 147 6.77 15.62 56.44
CA GLY A 147 7.33 14.25 56.36
C GLY A 147 6.51 13.42 55.35
N ALA A 148 7.05 12.72 54.36
CA ALA A 148 8.46 12.51 53.94
C ALA A 148 8.55 12.31 52.41
N ALA A 149 9.75 12.21 51.85
CA ALA A 149 9.97 11.96 50.42
C ALA A 149 10.06 10.47 50.08
N SER A 150 9.54 10.08 48.91
CA SER A 150 9.64 8.72 48.35
C SER A 150 10.09 8.77 46.88
N THR A 151 11.27 8.26 46.59
CA THR A 151 11.85 8.19 45.23
C THR A 151 11.61 6.80 44.62
N PRO A 152 11.19 6.68 43.35
CA PRO A 152 11.13 5.38 42.67
C PRO A 152 12.53 4.86 42.27
N PRO A 153 12.73 3.53 42.17
CA PRO A 153 14.04 2.90 41.93
C PRO A 153 14.47 2.86 40.43
N PRO A 154 15.77 2.63 40.14
CA PRO A 154 16.32 2.56 38.78
C PRO A 154 16.11 1.20 38.07
N PRO A 155 16.25 1.15 36.72
CA PRO A 155 16.09 -0.07 35.92
C PRO A 155 17.30 -1.03 35.98
N PRO A 156 17.12 -2.32 35.65
CA PRO A 156 18.19 -3.32 35.60
C PRO A 156 19.13 -3.15 34.38
N PRO A 157 20.38 -3.66 34.44
CA PRO A 157 21.42 -3.39 33.46
C PRO A 157 21.39 -4.29 32.22
N ALA A 158 21.93 -3.79 31.11
CA ALA A 158 22.15 -4.54 29.87
C ALA A 158 23.30 -5.57 30.00
N ALA A 159 23.17 -6.70 29.31
CA ALA A 159 24.17 -7.77 29.29
C ALA A 159 24.82 -7.93 27.92
N SER A 160 25.96 -7.26 27.69
CA SER A 160 26.79 -7.47 26.50
C SER A 160 27.65 -8.74 26.65
N ARG A 161 27.64 -9.65 25.67
CA ARG A 161 28.63 -10.74 25.57
C ARG A 161 29.00 -11.09 24.13
N GLU A 162 30.26 -10.82 23.83
CA GLU A 162 31.08 -11.26 22.69
C GLU A 162 32.51 -11.53 23.24
N PRO A 163 33.51 -11.99 22.46
CA PRO A 163 33.46 -12.99 21.39
C PRO A 163 34.62 -14.04 21.50
N ARG A 164 34.45 -15.25 20.95
CA ARG A 164 35.55 -16.16 20.50
C ARG A 164 35.05 -16.98 19.30
N ARG A 165 35.73 -17.15 18.14
CA ARG A 165 37.16 -17.23 17.70
C ARG A 165 37.61 -18.69 17.49
N GLY A 166 37.80 -19.07 16.22
CA GLY A 166 38.45 -20.32 15.77
C GLY A 166 37.88 -20.86 14.45
N SER A 167 38.61 -21.54 13.55
CA SER A 167 39.79 -21.13 12.76
C SER A 167 40.35 -22.32 11.93
N SER A 168 40.12 -22.34 10.60
CA SER A 168 40.81 -23.18 9.58
C SER A 168 40.34 -22.72 8.17
N GLN A 169 41.18 -22.41 7.18
CA GLN A 169 41.98 -23.30 6.32
C GLN A 169 41.13 -24.35 5.56
N GLY A 170 41.27 -24.55 4.23
CA GLY A 170 42.18 -23.91 3.25
C GLY A 170 42.04 -24.54 1.84
N GLN A 171 43.01 -24.27 0.96
CA GLN A 171 43.12 -24.70 -0.47
C GLN A 171 42.10 -24.03 -1.43
N GLU A 172 42.48 -23.40 -2.56
CA GLU A 172 43.41 -23.72 -3.67
C GLU A 172 42.82 -24.62 -4.76
N GLY A 173 42.95 -24.19 -6.03
CA GLY A 173 42.31 -24.85 -7.18
C GLY A 173 42.53 -24.11 -8.50
N VAL A 174 43.78 -23.85 -8.88
CA VAL A 174 44.13 -23.21 -10.16
C VAL A 174 44.21 -24.26 -11.28
N VAL A 175 43.46 -24.06 -12.37
CA VAL A 175 43.77 -24.64 -13.69
C VAL A 175 43.25 -23.74 -14.82
N ALA A 176 43.92 -23.79 -15.96
CA ALA A 176 43.59 -23.06 -17.19
C ALA A 176 43.45 -24.04 -18.38
N PHE A 177 43.52 -23.52 -19.61
CA PHE A 177 43.32 -24.18 -20.92
C PHE A 177 41.83 -24.48 -21.26
N GLY A 178 41.38 -24.30 -22.51
CA GLY A 178 42.11 -23.85 -23.70
C GLY A 178 41.25 -23.49 -24.92
N ARG A 179 41.93 -23.16 -26.03
CA ARG A 179 41.39 -22.82 -27.37
C ARG A 179 40.56 -24.00 -27.95
N SER A 180 39.61 -23.86 -28.87
CA SER A 180 39.69 -23.21 -30.21
C SER A 180 38.25 -22.94 -30.73
N ASN A 181 37.91 -21.84 -31.42
CA ASN A 181 38.27 -21.40 -32.78
C ASN A 181 37.89 -22.38 -33.91
N SER A 182 36.94 -22.00 -34.77
CA SER A 182 36.74 -22.54 -36.14
C SER A 182 35.87 -21.59 -36.99
N THR A 183 36.03 -21.60 -38.33
CA THR A 183 35.57 -20.54 -39.25
C THR A 183 35.00 -21.06 -40.59
N SER A 184 33.95 -20.42 -41.12
CA SER A 184 33.57 -20.39 -42.55
C SER A 184 32.62 -19.18 -42.77
N VAL A 185 32.67 -18.27 -43.78
CA VAL A 185 33.04 -18.34 -45.23
C VAL A 185 31.95 -19.10 -46.02
N GLN A 186 31.26 -18.60 -47.06
CA GLN A 186 31.22 -17.34 -47.86
C GLN A 186 29.72 -17.00 -48.17
N ASN A 187 29.23 -16.05 -48.99
CA ASN A 187 29.82 -15.11 -49.96
C ASN A 187 29.21 -13.67 -49.81
N GLY A 188 28.88 -12.78 -50.78
CA GLY A 188 28.68 -12.77 -52.24
C GLY A 188 27.22 -13.04 -52.65
N PHE A 189 26.54 -12.33 -53.58
CA PHE A 189 26.95 -11.27 -54.54
C PHE A 189 25.87 -10.15 -54.66
N GLN A 190 26.04 -9.24 -55.63
CA GLN A 190 25.46 -7.88 -55.70
C GLN A 190 24.73 -7.59 -57.04
N ALA A 191 23.95 -6.50 -57.06
CA ALA A 191 23.75 -5.54 -58.18
C ALA A 191 22.42 -5.51 -58.95
N SER A 192 22.00 -4.25 -59.20
CA SER A 192 21.15 -3.66 -60.24
C SER A 192 19.79 -4.30 -60.61
N LEU A 193 18.65 -3.60 -60.54
CA LEU A 193 18.27 -2.30 -61.12
C LEU A 193 18.02 -2.37 -62.65
N ASN A 194 16.75 -2.28 -63.03
CA ASN A 194 16.36 -1.45 -64.17
C ASN A 194 14.92 -0.93 -64.05
N GLN A 195 14.66 0.21 -64.69
CA GLN A 195 13.33 0.83 -64.79
C GLN A 195 12.79 0.64 -66.21
N SER A 196 11.47 0.62 -66.40
CA SER A 196 10.76 1.31 -67.50
C SER A 196 9.26 0.97 -67.51
N SER A 197 8.46 1.92 -68.00
CA SER A 197 7.00 1.84 -68.07
C SER A 197 6.50 2.02 -69.51
N THR A 198 5.54 1.22 -69.97
CA THR A 198 4.68 1.58 -71.11
C THR A 198 3.34 0.84 -71.09
N THR A 199 2.31 1.52 -71.59
CA THR A 199 0.94 1.03 -71.86
C THR A 199 0.58 1.46 -73.30
N PRO A 200 -0.65 1.26 -73.82
CA PRO A 200 -1.56 0.11 -73.76
C PRO A 200 -1.86 -0.45 -75.18
N HIS A 201 -2.64 -1.54 -75.30
CA HIS A 201 -3.82 -1.68 -76.20
C HIS A 201 -4.48 -3.08 -76.01
N PRO A 202 -5.75 -3.31 -76.44
CA PRO A 202 -6.55 -4.45 -75.97
C PRO A 202 -6.58 -5.67 -76.91
N ASN A 203 -6.69 -6.87 -76.32
CA ASN A 203 -7.02 -8.13 -77.02
C ASN A 203 -8.52 -8.49 -76.83
N PRO A 204 -9.32 -8.66 -77.88
CA PRO A 204 -10.77 -8.88 -77.79
C PRO A 204 -11.19 -10.37 -77.85
N PHE A 205 -10.49 -11.27 -77.16
CA PHE A 205 -10.91 -12.67 -76.93
C PHE A 205 -10.46 -13.08 -75.50
N ALA A 206 -11.33 -13.12 -74.49
CA ALA A 206 -12.47 -14.03 -74.25
C ALA A 206 -12.09 -15.25 -73.38
N SER A 207 -12.36 -15.17 -72.08
CA SER A 207 -12.65 -16.29 -71.17
C SER A 207 -13.31 -15.74 -69.89
N PRO A 208 -14.23 -16.48 -69.24
CA PRO A 208 -14.96 -16.00 -68.06
C PRO A 208 -14.09 -16.03 -66.79
N ALA A 209 -14.41 -15.15 -65.83
CA ALA A 209 -13.70 -15.09 -64.55
C ALA A 209 -14.02 -16.30 -63.65
N PRO A 210 -13.04 -16.86 -62.92
CA PRO A 210 -13.32 -17.81 -61.85
C PRO A 210 -14.05 -17.13 -60.68
N ALA A 211 -14.90 -17.88 -59.98
CA ALA A 211 -15.61 -17.40 -58.80
C ALA A 211 -14.64 -17.04 -57.65
N PRO A 212 -14.99 -16.08 -56.77
CA PRO A 212 -14.11 -15.67 -55.67
C PRO A 212 -13.85 -16.82 -54.70
N THR A 213 -12.57 -17.11 -54.47
CA THR A 213 -12.12 -18.11 -53.49
C THR A 213 -12.61 -17.72 -52.09
N PRO A 214 -13.22 -18.63 -51.30
CA PRO A 214 -13.59 -18.32 -49.93
C PRO A 214 -12.34 -18.01 -49.09
N THR A 215 -12.39 -16.93 -48.32
CA THR A 215 -11.31 -16.54 -47.40
C THR A 215 -11.02 -17.66 -46.38
N PRO A 216 -9.75 -17.98 -46.10
CA PRO A 216 -9.42 -18.95 -45.07
C PRO A 216 -9.92 -18.45 -43.69
N PRO A 217 -10.40 -19.36 -42.82
CA PRO A 217 -10.97 -18.96 -41.54
C PRO A 217 -9.93 -18.26 -40.67
N SER A 218 -10.33 -17.11 -40.09
CA SER A 218 -9.50 -16.32 -39.20
C SER A 218 -8.91 -17.19 -38.09
N ARG A 219 -7.57 -17.24 -37.99
CA ARG A 219 -6.85 -17.90 -36.90
C ARG A 219 -7.46 -17.45 -35.57
N PRO A 220 -7.80 -18.37 -34.63
CA PRO A 220 -8.29 -17.98 -33.32
C PRO A 220 -7.28 -17.03 -32.65
N SER A 221 -7.75 -15.83 -32.30
CA SER A 221 -6.98 -14.89 -31.48
C SER A 221 -6.52 -15.61 -30.22
N ALA A 222 -5.23 -15.46 -29.88
CA ALA A 222 -4.72 -15.99 -28.62
C ALA A 222 -5.60 -15.48 -27.46
N PRO A 223 -5.88 -16.31 -26.43
CA PRO A 223 -6.76 -15.90 -25.34
C PRO A 223 -6.21 -14.63 -24.72
N GLN A 224 -6.96 -13.53 -24.88
CA GLN A 224 -6.63 -12.26 -24.25
C GLN A 224 -6.56 -12.53 -22.75
N ARG A 225 -5.43 -12.21 -22.11
CA ARG A 225 -5.38 -12.23 -20.65
C ARG A 225 -6.53 -11.37 -20.15
N PRO A 226 -7.40 -11.85 -19.25
CA PRO A 226 -8.51 -11.06 -18.75
C PRO A 226 -7.93 -9.76 -18.21
N VAL A 227 -8.44 -8.64 -18.71
CA VAL A 227 -8.05 -7.30 -18.25
C VAL A 227 -8.64 -7.10 -16.87
N THR A 228 -7.96 -7.64 -15.86
CA THR A 228 -8.25 -7.42 -14.44
C THR A 228 -8.33 -5.91 -14.23
N PRO A 229 -9.49 -5.36 -13.80
CA PRO A 229 -9.59 -3.94 -13.51
C PRO A 229 -8.58 -3.64 -12.41
N ALA A 230 -7.79 -2.57 -12.57
CA ALA A 230 -6.80 -2.19 -11.57
C ALA A 230 -7.51 -1.80 -10.25
N ASN A 231 -6.92 -2.18 -9.13
CA ASN A 231 -7.43 -1.97 -7.77
C ASN A 231 -6.38 -1.32 -6.88
N LEU A 232 -5.70 -0.32 -7.42
CA LEU A 232 -4.63 0.42 -6.75
C LEU A 232 -5.14 1.07 -5.46
N HIS A 233 -6.41 1.50 -5.44
CA HIS A 233 -7.04 2.04 -4.24
C HIS A 233 -7.22 0.97 -3.15
N LEU A 234 -7.65 -0.25 -3.50
CA LEU A 234 -7.74 -1.35 -2.53
C LEU A 234 -6.36 -1.82 -2.07
N HIS A 235 -5.35 -1.83 -2.95
CA HIS A 235 -3.97 -2.12 -2.57
C HIS A 235 -3.39 -1.06 -1.62
N ALA A 236 -3.67 0.23 -1.82
CA ALA A 236 -3.30 1.29 -0.89
C ALA A 236 -3.99 1.13 0.48
N LYS A 237 -5.30 0.83 0.50
CA LYS A 237 -6.03 0.53 1.74
C LYS A 237 -5.45 -0.67 2.49
N VAL A 238 -5.16 -1.76 1.79
CA VAL A 238 -4.58 -2.97 2.42
C VAL A 238 -3.13 -2.75 2.88
N TYR A 239 -2.37 -1.85 2.25
CA TYR A 239 -1.07 -1.38 2.76
C TYR A 239 -1.25 -0.65 4.11
N ALA A 240 -2.22 0.26 4.20
CA ALA A 240 -2.55 0.96 5.44
C ALA A 240 -3.07 0.02 6.54
N LEU A 241 -3.87 -1.00 6.22
CA LEU A 241 -4.26 -2.04 7.19
C LEU A 241 -3.04 -2.86 7.64
N GLY A 242 -2.08 -3.12 6.74
CA GLY A 242 -0.80 -3.75 7.05
C GLY A 242 -0.02 -3.00 8.14
N GLU A 243 -0.02 -1.67 8.10
CA GLU A 243 0.52 -0.83 9.19
C GLU A 243 -0.37 -0.91 10.45
N LYS A 244 -1.66 -0.59 10.31
CA LYS A 244 -2.64 -0.45 11.41
C LYS A 244 -2.71 -1.67 12.33
N TYR A 245 -2.63 -2.86 11.76
CA TYR A 245 -2.69 -4.15 12.49
C TYR A 245 -1.32 -4.81 12.69
N SER A 246 -0.22 -4.11 12.37
CA SER A 246 1.16 -4.59 12.49
C SER A 246 1.40 -5.93 11.76
N ILE A 247 1.04 -5.97 10.48
CA ILE A 247 1.17 -7.11 9.56
C ILE A 247 2.16 -6.73 8.44
N GLU A 248 3.43 -6.55 8.78
CA GLU A 248 4.50 -6.15 7.85
C GLU A 248 4.53 -6.92 6.51
N PRO A 249 4.46 -8.27 6.46
CA PRO A 249 4.48 -8.98 5.18
C PRO A 249 3.17 -8.82 4.37
N LEU A 250 2.06 -8.34 4.97
CA LEU A 250 0.88 -7.87 4.21
C LEU A 250 1.16 -6.51 3.57
N LYS A 251 1.78 -5.58 4.31
CA LYS A 251 2.19 -4.24 3.83
C LYS A 251 3.12 -4.38 2.62
N GLY A 252 4.16 -5.23 2.73
CA GLY A 252 5.07 -5.56 1.62
C GLY A 252 4.39 -6.23 0.43
N LEU A 253 3.47 -7.17 0.65
CA LEU A 253 2.70 -7.80 -0.44
C LEU A 253 1.79 -6.77 -1.14
N ALA A 254 1.14 -5.89 -0.38
CA ALA A 254 0.25 -4.87 -0.93
C ALA A 254 1.00 -3.87 -1.82
N LEU A 255 2.19 -3.44 -1.40
CA LEU A 255 3.09 -2.63 -2.23
C LEU A 255 3.48 -3.34 -3.53
N SER A 256 3.87 -4.62 -3.45
CA SER A 256 4.27 -5.41 -4.62
C SER A 256 3.12 -5.58 -5.63
N LYS A 257 1.88 -5.76 -5.16
CA LYS A 257 0.70 -5.80 -6.03
C LYS A 257 0.35 -4.42 -6.59
N PHE A 258 0.43 -3.36 -5.76
CA PHE A 258 0.25 -1.97 -6.18
C PHE A 258 1.18 -1.61 -7.35
N GLU A 259 2.49 -1.86 -7.20
CA GLU A 259 3.46 -1.65 -8.27
C GLU A 259 3.15 -2.46 -9.54
N SER A 260 2.77 -3.73 -9.37
CA SER A 260 2.51 -4.65 -10.48
C SER A 260 1.29 -4.22 -11.29
N GLU A 261 0.20 -3.82 -10.64
CA GLU A 261 -0.99 -3.29 -11.30
C GLU A 261 -0.77 -1.87 -11.81
N ALA A 262 0.01 -1.02 -11.13
CA ALA A 262 0.29 0.34 -11.58
C ALA A 262 1.00 0.34 -12.93
N ARG A 263 1.97 -0.56 -13.13
CA ARG A 263 2.65 -0.78 -14.43
C ARG A 263 1.70 -1.15 -15.58
N LEU A 264 0.47 -1.59 -15.29
CA LEU A 264 -0.55 -2.04 -16.25
C LEU A 264 -1.80 -1.15 -16.30
N SER A 265 -1.97 -0.21 -15.36
CA SER A 265 -3.22 0.52 -15.18
C SER A 265 -3.39 1.69 -16.16
N GLY A 266 -4.38 1.55 -17.05
CA GLY A 266 -4.91 2.66 -17.86
C GLY A 266 -6.08 3.42 -17.23
N GLN A 267 -6.52 3.03 -16.02
CA GLN A 267 -7.72 3.59 -15.39
C GLN A 267 -7.40 4.84 -14.55
N LYS A 268 -8.25 5.86 -14.64
CA LYS A 268 -7.94 7.22 -14.16
C LYS A 268 -8.31 7.42 -12.69
N ASP A 269 -9.47 6.90 -12.31
CA ASP A 269 -10.18 7.31 -11.10
C ASP A 269 -9.79 6.44 -9.90
N ASP A 270 -9.58 5.14 -10.13
CA ASP A 270 -8.96 4.22 -9.16
C ASP A 270 -7.57 4.70 -8.73
N PHE A 271 -6.73 5.12 -9.69
CA PHE A 271 -5.41 5.65 -9.37
C PHE A 271 -5.48 7.00 -8.63
N LEU A 272 -6.51 7.82 -8.86
CA LEU A 272 -6.68 9.08 -8.14
C LEU A 272 -7.04 8.85 -6.66
N ALA A 273 -7.95 7.91 -6.39
CA ALA A 273 -8.27 7.49 -5.03
C ALA A 273 -7.06 6.83 -4.34
N ALA A 274 -6.30 6.00 -5.08
CA ALA A 274 -5.07 5.38 -4.61
C ALA A 274 -4.00 6.39 -4.16
N ILE A 275 -3.80 7.49 -4.89
CA ILE A 275 -2.88 8.56 -4.46
C ILE A 275 -3.39 9.21 -3.18
N ARG A 276 -4.68 9.56 -3.10
CA ARG A 276 -5.26 10.22 -1.93
C ARG A 276 -5.05 9.35 -0.69
N GLU A 277 -5.48 8.10 -0.76
CA GLU A 277 -5.27 7.07 0.27
C GLU A 277 -3.80 7.02 0.71
N ALA A 278 -2.87 6.81 -0.24
CA ALA A 278 -1.44 6.71 0.05
C ALA A 278 -0.84 7.93 0.78
N TYR A 279 -1.41 9.14 0.62
CA TYR A 279 -0.97 10.35 1.32
C TYR A 279 -1.81 10.72 2.55
N THR A 280 -2.95 10.06 2.80
CA THR A 280 -3.81 10.29 3.98
C THR A 280 -3.68 9.23 5.07
N SER A 281 -3.39 7.96 4.72
CA SER A 281 -3.28 6.86 5.69
C SER A 281 -1.85 6.38 5.98
N THR A 282 -0.84 6.97 5.33
CA THR A 282 0.59 6.80 5.67
C THR A 282 1.16 8.08 6.28
N ILE A 283 2.18 7.96 7.13
CA ILE A 283 2.96 9.11 7.65
C ILE A 283 4.13 9.47 6.72
N GLU A 284 4.75 10.64 6.90
CA GLU A 284 5.80 11.14 6.00
C GLU A 284 7.06 10.26 5.94
N THR A 285 7.35 9.51 7.01
CA THR A 285 8.45 8.53 7.07
C THR A 285 8.10 7.19 6.43
N ASP A 286 6.83 6.90 6.18
CA ASP A 286 6.38 5.68 5.50
C ASP A 286 6.42 5.89 3.98
N ARG A 287 7.65 5.86 3.47
CA ARG A 287 7.99 6.19 2.08
C ARG A 287 7.54 5.18 1.01
N PRO A 288 7.60 3.84 1.17
CA PRO A 288 7.55 2.92 0.03
C PRO A 288 6.31 3.05 -0.88
N LEU A 289 5.10 3.22 -0.33
CA LEU A 289 3.89 3.43 -1.15
C LEU A 289 3.88 4.81 -1.84
N ARG A 290 4.38 5.86 -1.16
CA ARG A 290 4.52 7.21 -1.73
C ARG A 290 5.54 7.22 -2.87
N ASP A 291 6.66 6.55 -2.69
CA ASP A 291 7.72 6.41 -3.69
C ASP A 291 7.21 5.63 -4.93
N ALA A 292 6.43 4.57 -4.75
CA ALA A 292 5.80 3.85 -5.85
C ALA A 292 4.84 4.74 -6.68
N VAL A 293 4.07 5.61 -6.03
CA VAL A 293 3.21 6.63 -6.67
C VAL A 293 4.06 7.65 -7.46
N VAL A 294 5.13 8.16 -6.85
CA VAL A 294 6.07 9.12 -7.44
C VAL A 294 6.75 8.53 -8.68
N VAL A 295 7.30 7.32 -8.59
CA VAL A 295 7.95 6.59 -9.70
C VAL A 295 6.97 6.31 -10.85
N PHE A 296 5.70 5.99 -10.55
CA PHE A 296 4.67 5.85 -11.57
C PHE A 296 4.37 7.19 -12.28
N LEU A 297 4.21 8.28 -11.52
CA LEU A 297 3.92 9.61 -12.09
C LEU A 297 5.10 10.20 -12.88
N ARG A 298 6.35 9.95 -12.45
CA ARG A 298 7.58 10.30 -13.19
C ARG A 298 7.63 9.64 -14.56
N LYS A 299 7.11 8.40 -14.70
CA LYS A 299 6.96 7.70 -15.98
C LYS A 299 5.78 8.22 -16.81
N HIS A 300 4.67 8.59 -16.16
CA HIS A 300 3.44 9.01 -16.83
C HIS A 300 3.19 10.53 -16.75
N LYS A 301 4.20 11.36 -17.10
CA LYS A 301 4.18 12.83 -16.97
C LYS A 301 2.97 13.53 -17.64
N PHE A 302 2.27 12.88 -18.57
CA PHE A 302 1.02 13.39 -19.15
C PHE A 302 -0.17 13.45 -18.16
N LEU A 303 -0.14 12.67 -17.07
CA LEU A 303 -1.15 12.71 -16.02
C LEU A 303 -1.09 14.03 -15.24
N LEU A 304 0.11 14.53 -14.94
CA LEU A 304 0.37 15.78 -14.21
C LEU A 304 -0.24 17.01 -14.91
N LYS A 305 -0.43 16.97 -16.23
CA LYS A 305 -1.06 18.05 -17.01
C LYS A 305 -2.57 18.15 -16.80
N LYS A 306 -3.23 17.09 -16.31
CA LYS A 306 -4.70 17.00 -16.18
C LYS A 306 -5.19 17.71 -14.91
N ASN A 307 -6.33 18.37 -14.99
CA ASN A 307 -6.82 19.23 -13.90
C ASN A 307 -7.13 18.48 -12.60
N TYR A 308 -7.60 17.22 -12.67
CA TYR A 308 -7.80 16.39 -11.48
C TYR A 308 -6.50 16.07 -10.73
N MET A 309 -5.38 15.91 -11.46
CA MET A 309 -4.07 15.67 -10.85
C MET A 309 -3.54 16.96 -10.20
N LYS A 310 -3.76 18.12 -10.83
CA LYS A 310 -3.42 19.44 -10.25
C LYS A 310 -4.19 19.76 -8.96
N ALA A 311 -5.34 19.13 -8.71
CA ALA A 311 -6.07 19.25 -7.45
C ALA A 311 -5.33 18.45 -6.35
N VAL A 312 -5.11 17.15 -6.58
CA VAL A 312 -4.38 16.28 -5.63
C VAL A 312 -2.95 16.77 -5.34
N LEU A 313 -2.25 17.34 -6.32
CA LEU A 313 -0.93 17.97 -6.15
C LEU A 313 -0.93 19.23 -5.26
N LYS A 314 -2.09 19.83 -4.99
CA LYS A 314 -2.27 20.94 -4.04
C LYS A 314 -2.80 20.49 -2.69
N GLU A 315 -3.56 19.40 -2.67
CA GLU A 315 -4.20 18.83 -1.47
C GLU A 315 -3.30 17.86 -0.71
N THR A 316 -2.18 17.41 -1.30
CA THR A 316 -1.27 16.40 -0.73
C THR A 316 0.20 16.80 -0.89
N ALA A 317 1.08 16.24 -0.05
CA ALA A 317 2.53 16.44 -0.12
C ALA A 317 3.19 15.87 -1.40
N LEU A 318 2.46 15.17 -2.26
CA LEU A 318 2.94 14.62 -3.53
C LEU A 318 3.64 15.66 -4.42
N GLY A 319 3.20 16.93 -4.38
CA GLY A 319 3.84 18.02 -5.13
C GLY A 319 5.28 18.30 -4.68
N PHE A 320 5.59 18.11 -3.40
CA PHE A 320 6.95 18.22 -2.85
C PHE A 320 7.78 16.97 -3.16
N ASP A 321 7.22 15.78 -2.94
CA ASP A 321 7.90 14.51 -3.23
C ASP A 321 8.34 14.41 -4.71
N LEU A 322 7.45 14.78 -5.65
CA LEU A 322 7.78 14.83 -7.08
C LEU A 322 8.87 15.86 -7.40
N LEU A 323 8.95 16.96 -6.67
CA LEU A 323 10.01 17.97 -6.86
C LEU A 323 11.36 17.42 -6.36
N MET A 324 11.38 16.75 -5.21
CA MET A 324 12.60 16.16 -4.64
C MET A 324 13.14 15.01 -5.50
N GLU A 325 12.27 14.14 -6.01
CA GLU A 325 12.60 13.09 -6.98
C GLU A 325 13.20 13.68 -8.26
N LEU A 326 12.55 14.70 -8.86
CA LEU A 326 13.01 15.33 -10.10
C LEU A 326 14.27 16.20 -9.92
N ALA A 327 14.56 16.64 -8.69
CA ALA A 327 15.78 17.36 -8.33
C ALA A 327 16.95 16.42 -7.96
N SER A 328 16.72 15.10 -7.99
CA SER A 328 17.72 14.05 -7.78
C SER A 328 18.17 13.38 -9.10
N GLU A 329 17.80 13.97 -10.25
CA GLU A 329 18.23 13.59 -11.62
C GLU A 329 19.44 14.41 -12.11
#